data_AF-A0A7V2CJ68-F1
#
_entry.id   AF-A0A7V2CJ68-F1
#
_cell.length_a   1.000
_cell.length_b   1.000
_cell.length_c   1.000
_cell.angle_alpha   90.00
_cell.angle_beta   90.00
_cell.angle_gamma   90.00
#
_symmetry.space_group_name_H-M   'P 1'
#
loop_
_entity.id
_entity.type
_entity.pdbx_description
1 polymer ?
#
loop_
_entity_poly.entity_id
_entity_poly.type
_entity_poly.pdbx_seq_one_letter_code
_entity_poly.pdbx_strand_id
1 'polypeptide(L)' 'MGLGSDRELANAREKLRLLEESCEETRVDPDEVEHIRKVTMESLKRLMNRLKEEIARYQARQQTRP' A
#
# COMPACT_ATOMS: atom_id res chain seq x y z
N MET A 1 8.17 -3.84 -10.76
CA MET A 1 6.92 -3.67 -11.51
C MET A 1 6.55 -2.21 -11.38
N GLY A 2 6.76 -1.40 -12.43
CA GLY A 2 6.42 0.03 -12.38
C GLY A 2 5.00 0.26 -12.89
N LEU A 3 4.34 1.30 -12.38
CA LEU A 3 3.04 1.75 -12.89
C LEU A 3 3.25 2.40 -14.27
N GLY A 4 2.71 1.78 -15.32
CA GLY A 4 2.78 2.19 -16.72
C GLY A 4 1.46 2.71 -17.29
N SER A 5 0.33 2.58 -16.56
CA SER A 5 -0.99 3.03 -17.00
C SER A 5 -1.89 3.48 -15.84
N ASP A 6 -2.86 4.36 -16.11
CA ASP A 6 -3.87 4.81 -15.15
C ASP A 6 -4.69 3.65 -14.56
N ARG A 7 -4.86 2.56 -15.32
CA ARG A 7 -5.50 1.33 -14.85
C ARG A 7 -4.65 0.62 -13.79
N GLU A 8 -3.32 0.65 -13.92
CA GLU A 8 -2.41 0.10 -12.92
C GLU A 8 -2.37 0.97 -11.68
N LEU A 9 -2.49 2.30 -11.84
CA LEU A 9 -2.63 3.24 -10.73
C LEU A 9 -3.93 3.02 -9.95
N ALA A 10 -5.06 2.86 -10.65
CA ALA A 10 -6.35 2.55 -10.02
C ALA A 10 -6.28 1.22 -9.25
N ASN A 11 -5.73 0.18 -9.86
CA ASN A 11 -5.56 -1.12 -9.20
C ASN A 11 -4.63 -1.06 -7.99
N ALA A 12 -3.56 -0.24 -8.04
CA ALA A 12 -2.66 -0.05 -6.91
C ALA A 12 -3.34 0.69 -5.75
N ARG A 13 -4.20 1.68 -6.05
CA ARG A 13 -5.00 2.40 -5.05
C ARG A 13 -6.05 1.51 -4.40
N GLU A 14 -6.76 0.70 -5.19
CA GLU A 14 -7.73 -0.28 -4.71
C GLU A 14 -7.08 -1.26 -3.71
N LYS A 15 -5.93 -1.84 -4.12
CA LYS A 15 -5.15 -2.75 -3.26
C LYS A 15 -4.65 -2.08 -1.99
N LEU A 16 -4.26 -0.80 -2.07
CA LEU A 16 -3.84 -0.05 -0.90
C LEU A 16 -4.99 0.10 0.10
N ARG A 17 -6.18 0.47 -0.38
CA ARG A 17 -7.37 0.65 0.46
C ARG A 17 -7.78 -0.64 1.17
N LEU A 18 -7.80 -1.77 0.46
CA LEU A 18 -8.15 -3.08 1.04
C LEU A 18 -7.13 -3.53 2.11
N LEU A 19 -5.85 -3.20 1.92
CA LEU A 19 -4.81 -3.47 2.91
C LEU A 19 -4.94 -2.58 4.15
N GLU A 20 -5.34 -1.32 3.97
CA GLU A 20 -5.62 -0.40 5.09
C GLU A 20 -6.83 -0.88 5.90
N GLU A 21 -7.92 -1.25 5.22
CA GLU A 21 -9.17 -1.76 5.82
C GLU A 21 -8.93 -3.06 6.61
N SER A 22 -8.23 -4.04 6.04
CA SER A 22 -7.88 -5.28 6.74
C SER A 22 -6.95 -5.07 7.94
N CYS A 23 -6.04 -4.08 7.89
CA CYS A 23 -5.22 -3.70 9.04
C CYS A 23 -6.05 -3.08 10.17
N GLU A 24 -7.09 -2.32 9.84
CA GLU A 24 -7.99 -1.71 10.81
C GLU A 24 -8.93 -2.74 11.45
N GLU A 25 -9.48 -3.68 10.68
CA GLU A 25 -10.33 -4.77 11.18
C GLU A 25 -9.54 -5.74 12.10
N THR A 26 -8.29 -6.03 11.76
CA THR A 26 -7.41 -6.90 12.57
C THR A 26 -6.99 -6.27 13.92
N ARG A 27 -7.30 -4.98 14.17
CA ARG A 27 -7.03 -4.35 15.48
C ARG A 27 -7.99 -4.81 16.59
N VAL A 28 -9.06 -5.54 16.27
CA VAL A 28 -10.14 -5.86 17.23
C VAL A 28 -9.93 -7.18 18.00
N ASP A 29 -8.98 -8.06 17.62
CA ASP A 29 -8.73 -9.31 18.35
C ASP A 29 -7.30 -9.37 18.98
N PRO A 30 -7.15 -9.39 20.32
CA PRO A 30 -5.84 -9.24 20.97
C PRO A 30 -5.01 -10.52 21.16
N ASP A 31 -5.61 -11.71 21.26
CA ASP A 31 -4.96 -12.77 22.07
C ASP A 31 -4.16 -13.85 21.32
N GLU A 32 -4.28 -14.03 20.00
CA GLU A 32 -3.64 -15.20 19.35
C GLU A 32 -2.48 -14.86 18.39
N VAL A 33 -2.22 -13.58 18.08
CA VAL A 33 -1.40 -13.25 16.88
C VAL A 33 -0.44 -12.07 17.08
N GLU A 34 -0.04 -11.66 18.29
CA GLU A 34 0.74 -10.41 18.47
C GLU A 34 2.07 -10.39 17.67
N HIS A 35 2.80 -11.50 17.64
CA HIS A 35 4.08 -11.59 16.95
C HIS A 35 3.95 -11.69 15.43
N ILE A 36 3.01 -12.51 14.94
CA ILE A 36 2.71 -12.63 13.51
C ILE A 36 2.09 -11.32 12.99
N ARG A 37 1.26 -10.65 13.79
CA ARG A 37 0.66 -9.34 13.49
C ARG A 37 1.74 -8.26 13.41
N LYS A 38 2.72 -8.19 14.31
CA LYS A 38 3.82 -7.21 14.21
C LYS A 38 4.63 -7.37 12.91
N VAL A 39 5.03 -8.60 12.58
CA VAL A 39 5.82 -8.86 11.35
C VAL A 39 5.01 -8.58 10.08
N THR A 40 3.73 -8.96 10.09
CA THR A 40 2.81 -8.73 8.97
C THR A 40 2.52 -7.24 8.80
N MET A 41 2.24 -6.53 9.90
CA MET A 41 1.99 -5.08 9.90
C MET A 41 3.21 -4.28 9.46
N GLU A 42 4.42 -4.64 9.88
CA GLU A 42 5.65 -3.98 9.42
C GLU A 42 5.90 -4.21 7.93
N SER A 43 5.67 -5.43 7.46
CA SER A 43 5.82 -5.79 6.04
C SER A 43 4.79 -5.06 5.18
N LEU A 44 3.53 -5.00 5.63
CA LEU A 44 2.46 -4.24 4.99
C LEU A 44 2.77 -2.74 4.97
N LYS A 45 3.24 -2.17 6.08
CA LYS A 45 3.64 -0.76 6.14
C LYS A 45 4.77 -0.43 5.18
N ARG A 46 5.77 -1.31 5.05
CA ARG A 46 6.85 -1.16 4.07
C ARG A 46 6.31 -1.21 2.63
N LEU A 47 5.38 -2.12 2.35
CA LEU A 47 4.73 -2.24 1.04
C LEU A 47 3.92 -0.97 0.71
N MET A 48 3.15 -0.45 1.67
CA MET A 48 2.39 0.79 1.51
C MET A 48 3.31 1.98 1.20
N ASN A 49 4.43 2.10 1.92
CA ASN A 49 5.39 3.17 1.67
C ASN A 49 5.99 3.07 0.27
N ARG A 50 6.36 1.86 -0.18
CA ARG A 50 6.86 1.64 -1.54
C ARG A 50 5.82 2.03 -2.60
N LEU A 51 4.56 1.66 -2.41
CA LEU A 51 3.47 2.02 -3.32
C LEU A 51 3.25 3.55 -3.36
N LYS A 52 3.25 4.23 -2.20
CA LYS A 52 3.13 5.69 -2.12
C LYS A 52 4.26 6.38 -2.88
N GLU A 53 5.49 5.91 -2.72
CA GLU A 53 6.63 6.44 -3.46
C GLU A 53 6.53 6.19 -4.97
N GLU A 54 6.07 5.01 -5.41
CA GLU A 54 5.88 4.72 -6.83
C GLU A 54 4.82 5.62 -7.45
N ILE A 55 3.72 5.87 -6.75
CA ILE A 55 2.68 6.82 -7.17
C ILE A 55 3.26 8.23 -7.27
N ALA A 56 3.98 8.70 -6.25
CA ALA A 56 4.58 10.03 -6.25
C ALA A 56 5.60 10.20 -7.39
N ARG A 57 6.44 9.18 -7.64
CA ARG A 57 7.40 9.18 -8.75
C ARG A 57 6.69 9.21 -10.11
N TYR A 58 5.59 8.48 -10.26
CA TYR A 58 4.80 8.48 -11.49
C TYR A 58 4.13 9.84 -11.74
N GLN A 59 3.52 10.42 -10.71
CA GLN A 59 2.90 11.75 -10.80
C GLN A 59 3.92 12.84 -11.12
N ALA A 60 5.10 12.80 -10.50
CA ALA A 60 6.19 13.73 -10.82
C ALA A 60 6.62 13.60 -12.29
N ARG A 61 6.78 12.37 -12.81
CA ARG A 61 7.11 12.13 -14.23
C ARG A 61 6.02 12.62 -15.18
N GLN A 62 4.75 12.54 -14.80
CA GLN A 62 3.65 13.09 -15.60
C GLN A 62 3.63 14.63 -15.56
N GLN A 63 3.98 15.26 -14.44
CA GLN A 63 4.05 16.72 -14.31
C GLN A 63 5.26 17.34 -15.02
N THR A 64 6.35 16.59 -15.21
CA THR A 64 7.54 17.05 -15.96
C THR A 64 7.43 16.80 -17.47
N ARG A 65 6.32 16.25 -17.97
CA ARG A 65 6.09 16.08 -19.42
C ARG A 65 5.49 17.38 -19.99
N PRO A 66 6.21 18.14 -20.86
CA PRO A 66 5.69 19.36 -21.47
C PRO A 66 4.53 19.09 -22.42
#